data_AF-A0A6L6JKK6-F1
#
_entry.id   AF-A0A6L6JKK6-F1
#
_cell.length_a   1.000
_cell.length_b   1.000
_cell.length_c   1.000
_cell.angle_alpha   90.00
_cell.angle_beta   90.00
_cell.angle_gamma   90.00
#
_symmetry.space_group_name_H-M   'P 1'
#
loop_
_entity.id
_entity.type
_entity.pdbx_description
1 polymer ?
#
loop_
_entity_poly.entity_id
_entity_poly.type
_entity_poly.pdbx_seq_one_letter_code
_entity_poly.pdbx_strand_id
1 'polypeptide(L)' 'MTISLTPLISLIAGILVLLIPRLLNYIVAVYLILIGLVGLFGGNLNITP' A
#
# COMPACT_ATOMS: atom_id res chain seq x y z
N MET A 1 34.56 -7.01 24.52
CA MET A 1 33.08 -6.82 24.52
C MET A 1 32.74 -5.79 23.45
N THR A 2 32.52 -6.25 22.22
CA THR A 2 32.00 -5.41 21.14
C THR A 2 30.50 -5.25 21.39
N ILE A 3 30.07 -4.07 21.81
CA ILE A 3 28.66 -3.76 21.98
C ILE A 3 27.98 -4.02 20.63
N SER A 4 27.09 -5.01 20.58
CA SER A 4 26.35 -5.38 19.38
C SER A 4 25.41 -4.23 19.05
N LEU A 5 25.85 -3.28 18.22
CA LEU A 5 25.05 -2.15 17.77
C LEU A 5 24.03 -2.58 16.71
N THR A 6 24.31 -3.66 15.98
CA THR A 6 23.47 -4.22 14.91
C THR A 6 21.99 -4.41 15.28
N PRO A 7 21.62 -4.97 16.46
CA PRO A 7 20.22 -5.15 16.85
C PRO A 7 19.52 -3.81 17.11
N LEU A 8 20.23 -2.82 17.66
CA LEU A 8 19.68 -1.51 17.98
C LEU A 8 19.36 -0.70 16.71
N ILE A 9 20.26 -0.73 15.72
CA ILE A 9 20.02 -0.14 14.40
C ILE A 9 18.85 -0.83 13.69
N SER A 10 18.76 -2.16 13.75
CA SER A 10 17.65 -2.93 13.14
C SER A 10 16.29 -2.57 13.75
N LEU A 11 16.23 -2.37 15.06
CA LEU A 11 15.01 -1.98 15.76
C LEU A 11 14.52 -0.58 15.33
N ILE A 12 15.43 0.38 15.20
CA ILE A 12 15.11 1.74 14.76
C ILE A 12 14.64 1.74 13.30
N ALA A 13 15.30 0.96 12.43
CA ALA A 13 14.91 0.80 11.03
C ALA A 13 13.51 0.17 10.88
N GLY A 14 13.17 -0.83 11.71
CA GLY A 14 11.83 -1.45 11.72
C GLY A 14 10.73 -0.47 12.14
N ILE A 15 10.99 0.39 13.12
CA ILE A 15 10.05 1.43 13.56
C ILE A 15 9.85 2.49 12.47
N LEU A 16 10.91 2.86 11.74
CA LEU A 16 10.83 3.78 10.59
C LEU A 16 9.92 3.22 9.48
N VAL A 17 9.99 1.93 9.18
CA VAL A 17 9.09 1.27 8.22
C VAL A 17 7.64 1.28 8.69
N LEU A 18 7.40 1.08 9.99
CA LEU A 18 6.05 1.12 10.58
C LEU A 18 5.42 2.51 10.55
N LEU A 19 6.22 3.58 10.45
CA LEU A 19 5.71 4.96 10.36
C LEU A 19 5.34 5.37 8.92
N ILE A 20 5.89 4.67 7.91
CA ILE A 20 5.72 4.96 6.48
C ILE A 20 4.72 4.01 5.74
N PRO A 21 3.69 3.38 6.36
CA PRO A 21 2.74 2.55 5.59
C PRO A 21 1.79 3.40 4.72
N ARG A 22 1.82 4.73 4.90
CA ARG A 22 0.81 5.67 4.41
C ARG A 22 0.94 5.94 2.91
N LEU A 23 2.16 5.89 2.38
CA LEU A 23 2.41 6.12 0.94
C LEU A 23 1.81 5.01 0.08
N LEU A 24 1.94 3.75 0.53
CA LEU A 24 1.35 2.60 -0.17
C LEU A 24 -0.17 2.66 -0.20
N ASN A 25 -0.80 3.09 0.90
CA ASN A 25 -2.26 3.23 0.95
C ASN A 25 -2.80 4.23 -0.08
N TYR A 26 -2.07 5.31 -0.36
CA TYR A 26 -2.50 6.32 -1.33
C TYR A 26 -2.52 5.76 -2.77
N ILE A 27 -1.49 5.01 -3.15
CA ILE A 27 -1.40 4.35 -4.46
C ILE A 27 -2.50 3.30 -4.61
N VAL A 28 -2.73 2.48 -3.58
CA VAL A 28 -3.78 1.45 -3.57
C VAL A 28 -5.17 2.07 -3.65
N ALA A 29 -5.42 3.16 -2.93
CA ALA A 29 -6.70 3.87 -2.97
C ALA A 29 -7.01 4.43 -4.37
N VAL A 30 -6.03 5.08 -5.01
CA VAL A 30 -6.20 5.58 -6.39
C VAL A 30 -6.48 4.43 -7.35
N TYR A 31 -5.75 3.31 -7.23
CA TYR A 31 -5.97 2.14 -8.05
C TYR A 31 -7.40 1.60 -7.89
N LEU A 32 -7.85 1.33 -6.65
CA LEU A 32 -9.20 0.82 -6.35
C LEU A 32 -10.32 1.75 -6.84
N ILE A 33 -10.14 3.06 -6.74
CA ILE A 33 -11.09 4.03 -7.30
C ILE A 33 -11.17 3.88 -8.82
N LEU A 34 -10.03 3.82 -9.54
CA LEU A 34 -10.02 3.71 -10.99
C LEU A 34 -10.65 2.41 -11.49
N ILE A 35 -10.28 1.25 -10.94
CA ILE A 35 -10.92 -0.02 -11.32
C ILE A 35 -12.37 -0.12 -10.85
N GLY A 36 -12.75 0.48 -9.72
CA GLY A 36 -14.15 0.59 -9.31
C GLY A 36 -14.97 1.45 -10.26
N LEU A 37 -14.39 2.55 -10.74
CA LEU A 37 -14.99 3.41 -11.76
C LEU A 37 -15.14 2.66 -13.09
N VAL A 38 -14.06 2.02 -13.56
CA VAL A 38 -14.07 1.21 -14.79
C VAL A 38 -15.06 0.05 -14.69
N GLY A 39 -15.17 -0.63 -13.54
CA GLY A 39 -16.13 -1.70 -13.31
C GLY A 39 -17.58 -1.21 -13.26
N LEU A 40 -17.83 -0.04 -12.66
CA LEU A 40 -19.16 0.57 -12.60
C LEU A 40 -19.63 1.04 -13.99
N PHE A 41 -18.75 1.70 -14.75
CA PHE A 41 -19.06 2.25 -16.08
C PHE A 41 -18.94 1.23 -17.22
N GLY A 42 -18.08 0.21 -17.09
CA GLY A 42 -17.86 -0.84 -18.10
C GLY A 42 -18.63 -2.14 -17.84
N GLY A 43 -18.87 -2.51 -16.57
CA GLY A 43 -19.54 -3.76 -16.19
C GLY A 43 -21.08 -3.70 -16.17
N ASN A 44 -21.68 -2.50 -16.11
CA ASN A 44 -23.13 -2.31 -16.24
C ASN A 44 -23.57 -2.09 -17.70
N LEU A 45 -22.66 -2.20 -18.67
CA LEU A 45 -23.05 -2.30 -20.08
C LEU A 45 -23.59 -3.72 -20.31
N ASN A 46 -24.86 -3.89 -19.95
CA ASN A 46 -25.66 -5.03 -20.33
C ASN A 46 -25.71 -5.11 -21.86
N ILE A 47 -24.73 -5.77 -22.46
CA ILE A 47 -24.83 -6.31 -23.82
C ILE A 47 -25.84 -7.46 -23.78
N THR A 48 -27.10 -7.14 -23.50
CA THR A 48 -28.19 -7.99 -23.98
C THR A 48 -28.05 -8.04 -25.50
N PRO A 49 -27.95 -9.24 -26.10
CA PRO A 49 -27.95 -9.38 -27.55
C PRO A 49 -29.23 -8.81 -28.17
#